data_AF-A0A1F9BQJ8-F1
#
_entry.id   AF-A0A1F9BQJ8-F1
#
_cell.length_a   1.000
_cell.length_b   1.000
_cell.length_c   1.000
_cell.angle_alpha   90.00
_cell.angle_beta   90.00
_cell.angle_gamma   90.00
#
_symmetry.space_group_name_H-M   'P 1'
#
loop_
_entity.id
_entity.type
_entity.pdbx_description
1 polymer ?
#
loop_
_entity_poly.entity_id
_entity_poly.type
_entity_poly.pdbx_seq_one_letter_code
_entity_poly.pdbx_strand_id
1 'polypeptide(L)'
;MDAGLPEAVQFIDLNTTAVLFLFVVGFIGGLVSGFIGSGGAFVLTPGMMSLGVAGTVAVASNMCHKFPKALVGAYKRYKYGQVDIKLGLVMASSAGVGVLVGIKIQEWILANWGQAGSNLYVSVSFVVILIVVGGYVFLDAWKTTKSGGQEMVPALALKLQKIHLPPMMYFKTANVRISMWFTLPIGFATGLLAATIAVGGFIGVPGMIYVLGASGLVASATELVIAFVMGLGGTVKWAMMGMVDIRLTLIILAGSLLGVQLGAIGTTYVKEHMIKVVMGTIMLIVAVSRGLAIPQYLKQLGLINLDDGIIAILGVASFVTMCIALAIGAIIIIGAMWRAKSKAASEEVYDQV
;
A
#
# COMPACT_ATOMS: atom_id res chain seq x y z
N MET A 1 -37.13 17.52 -10.01
CA MET A 1 -35.66 17.58 -9.99
C MET A 1 -35.18 16.20 -10.33
N ASP A 2 -34.93 15.98 -11.61
CA ASP A 2 -34.48 14.71 -12.13
C ASP A 2 -33.10 14.39 -11.54
N ALA A 3 -33.04 13.34 -10.72
CA ALA A 3 -31.78 12.75 -10.30
C ALA A 3 -31.17 12.13 -11.55
N GLY A 4 -30.34 12.91 -12.24
CA GLY A 4 -29.54 12.44 -13.36
C GLY A 4 -28.83 11.16 -12.96
N LEU A 5 -29.05 10.10 -13.75
CA LEU A 5 -28.27 8.87 -13.64
C LEU A 5 -26.77 9.27 -13.62
N PRO A 6 -25.97 8.78 -12.66
CA PRO A 6 -24.53 9.02 -12.70
C PRO A 6 -24.03 8.55 -14.06
N GLU A 7 -23.21 9.35 -14.73
CA GLU A 7 -22.52 8.94 -15.96
C GLU A 7 -22.00 7.52 -15.76
N ALA A 8 -22.43 6.59 -16.62
CA ALA A 8 -22.00 5.21 -16.54
C ALA A 8 -20.46 5.21 -16.52
N VAL A 9 -19.88 4.69 -15.43
CA VAL A 9 -18.42 4.61 -15.27
C VAL A 9 -17.88 3.89 -16.50
N GLN A 10 -17.23 4.62 -17.40
CA GLN A 10 -16.58 4.02 -18.55
C GLN A 10 -15.32 3.33 -18.06
N PHE A 11 -15.44 2.01 -17.86
CA PHE A 11 -14.28 1.18 -17.61
C PHE A 11 -13.39 1.16 -18.83
N ILE A 12 -12.08 0.99 -18.61
CA ILE A 12 -11.11 0.94 -19.69
C ILE A 12 -11.36 -0.26 -20.61
N ASP A 13 -11.12 -0.05 -21.91
CA ASP A 13 -11.06 -1.14 -22.88
C ASP A 13 -9.77 -1.95 -22.68
N LEU A 14 -9.95 -3.25 -22.46
CA LEU A 14 -8.85 -4.17 -22.21
C LEU A 14 -8.37 -4.78 -23.53
N ASN A 15 -7.41 -4.11 -24.17
CA ASN A 15 -6.64 -4.72 -25.25
C ASN A 15 -5.53 -5.63 -24.68
N THR A 16 -4.92 -6.46 -25.54
CA THR A 16 -3.87 -7.41 -25.16
C THR A 16 -2.71 -6.73 -24.43
N THR A 17 -2.31 -5.54 -24.87
CA THR A 17 -1.22 -4.76 -24.26
C THR A 17 -1.57 -4.32 -22.84
N ALA A 18 -2.78 -3.82 -22.61
CA ALA A 18 -3.27 -3.40 -21.31
C ALA A 18 -3.37 -4.60 -20.35
N VAL A 19 -3.88 -5.75 -20.83
CA VAL A 19 -3.94 -6.99 -20.03
C VAL A 19 -2.53 -7.44 -19.64
N LEU A 20 -1.59 -7.49 -20.58
CA LEU A 20 -0.21 -7.88 -20.29
C LEU A 20 0.46 -6.91 -19.31
N PHE A 21 0.28 -5.60 -19.51
CA PHE A 21 0.81 -4.59 -18.61
C PHE A 21 0.23 -4.74 -17.20
N LEU A 22 -1.11 -4.84 -17.06
CA LEU A 22 -1.76 -5.04 -15.77
C LEU A 22 -1.31 -6.32 -15.08
N PHE A 23 -1.08 -7.39 -15.84
CA PHE A 23 -0.52 -8.62 -15.31
C PHE A 23 0.90 -8.41 -14.79
N VAL A 24 1.77 -7.69 -15.52
CA VAL A 24 3.14 -7.35 -15.10
C VAL A 24 3.15 -6.43 -13.88
N VAL A 25 2.32 -5.38 -13.87
CA VAL A 25 2.16 -4.50 -12.71
C VAL A 25 1.63 -5.29 -11.51
N GLY A 26 0.66 -6.18 -11.73
CA GLY A 26 0.16 -7.14 -10.76
C GLY A 26 1.27 -8.01 -10.19
N PHE A 27 2.08 -8.60 -11.07
CA PHE A 27 3.22 -9.45 -10.72
C PHE A 27 4.27 -8.71 -9.90
N ILE A 28 4.73 -7.55 -10.36
CA ILE A 28 5.75 -6.77 -9.64
C ILE A 28 5.17 -6.20 -8.35
N GLY A 29 3.93 -5.69 -8.37
CA GLY A 29 3.23 -5.25 -7.17
C GLY A 29 3.07 -6.39 -6.16
N GLY A 30 2.83 -7.62 -6.64
CA GLY A 30 2.82 -8.83 -5.83
C GLY A 30 4.19 -9.17 -5.28
N LEU A 31 5.23 -9.11 -6.09
CA LEU A 31 6.63 -9.35 -5.71
C LEU A 31 7.07 -8.39 -4.61
N VAL A 32 6.80 -7.09 -4.79
CA VAL A 32 7.01 -6.04 -3.79
C VAL A 32 6.15 -6.31 -2.54
N SER A 33 4.89 -6.71 -2.70
CA SER A 33 4.00 -7.05 -1.60
C SER A 33 4.48 -8.26 -0.79
N GLY A 34 5.01 -9.30 -1.45
CA GLY A 34 5.53 -10.50 -0.79
C GLY A 34 6.85 -10.21 -0.08
N PHE A 35 7.67 -9.33 -0.67
CA PHE A 35 8.97 -8.95 -0.12
C PHE A 35 8.87 -7.97 1.07
N ILE A 36 7.94 -7.00 1.00
CA ILE A 36 7.79 -5.96 2.04
C ILE A 36 6.68 -6.31 3.04
N GLY A 37 5.65 -7.04 2.62
CA GLY A 37 4.47 -7.34 3.44
C GLY A 37 3.40 -6.23 3.47
N SER A 38 3.60 -5.08 2.79
CA SER A 38 2.70 -3.91 2.87
C SER A 38 1.56 -3.88 1.83
N GLY A 39 1.42 -4.91 1.00
CA GLY A 39 0.28 -5.08 0.10
C GLY A 39 0.44 -4.60 -1.34
N GLY A 40 1.58 -4.01 -1.73
CA GLY A 40 1.90 -3.62 -3.13
C GLY A 40 1.01 -2.52 -3.73
N ALA A 41 0.00 -2.08 -2.98
CA ALA A 41 -1.04 -1.18 -3.42
C ALA A 41 -0.51 0.18 -3.90
N PHE A 42 0.60 0.63 -3.31
CA PHE A 42 1.22 1.88 -3.66
C PHE A 42 1.81 1.93 -5.06
N VAL A 43 2.02 0.77 -5.69
CA VAL A 43 2.46 0.66 -7.08
C VAL A 43 1.28 0.34 -8.00
N LEU A 44 0.34 -0.48 -7.52
CA LEU A 44 -0.80 -0.95 -8.30
C LEU A 44 -1.77 0.17 -8.69
N THR A 45 -2.17 1.03 -7.73
CA THR A 45 -3.11 2.14 -8.04
C THR A 45 -2.48 3.15 -9.01
N PRO A 46 -1.24 3.64 -8.79
CA PRO A 46 -0.57 4.46 -9.79
C PRO A 46 -0.40 3.76 -11.15
N GLY A 47 -0.07 2.47 -11.16
CA GLY A 47 0.05 1.70 -12.41
C GLY A 47 -1.23 1.63 -13.22
N MET A 48 -2.37 1.40 -12.57
CA MET A 48 -3.67 1.44 -13.24
C MET A 48 -4.01 2.84 -13.74
N MET A 49 -3.79 3.88 -12.92
CA MET A 49 -4.03 5.26 -13.34
C MET A 49 -3.12 5.70 -14.50
N SER A 50 -1.89 5.18 -14.57
CA SER A 50 -0.98 5.40 -15.69
C SER A 50 -1.51 4.83 -17.02
N LEU A 51 -2.40 3.84 -16.98
CA LEU A 51 -3.11 3.32 -18.15
C LEU A 51 -4.38 4.12 -18.49
N GLY A 52 -4.68 5.18 -17.74
CA GLY A 52 -5.90 5.97 -17.92
C GLY A 52 -7.09 5.48 -17.09
N VAL A 53 -6.91 4.51 -16.19
CA VAL A 53 -7.99 4.10 -15.26
C VAL A 53 -8.31 5.25 -14.31
N ALA A 54 -9.59 5.59 -14.21
CA ALA A 54 -10.14 6.49 -13.22
C ALA A 54 -9.60 6.20 -11.81
N GLY A 55 -9.14 7.21 -11.07
CA GLY A 55 -8.51 7.07 -9.76
C GLY A 55 -9.41 6.38 -8.73
N THR A 56 -10.70 6.69 -8.71
CA THR A 56 -11.71 6.01 -7.88
C THR A 56 -11.85 4.53 -8.23
N VAL A 57 -11.91 4.19 -9.52
CA VAL A 57 -11.96 2.80 -10.00
C VAL A 57 -10.65 2.06 -9.65
N ALA A 58 -9.50 2.70 -9.87
CA ALA A 58 -8.20 2.13 -9.52
C ALA A 58 -8.06 1.86 -8.01
N VAL A 59 -8.59 2.74 -7.16
CA VAL A 59 -8.62 2.55 -5.70
C VAL A 59 -9.58 1.42 -5.32
N ALA A 60 -10.79 1.41 -5.87
CA ALA A 60 -11.80 0.39 -5.62
C ALA A 60 -11.34 -1.02 -6.06
N SER A 61 -10.84 -1.16 -7.30
CA SER A 61 -10.31 -2.43 -7.82
C SER A 61 -9.09 -2.92 -7.03
N ASN A 62 -8.19 -2.03 -6.62
CA ASN A 62 -7.05 -2.41 -5.77
C ASN A 62 -7.50 -2.85 -4.37
N MET A 63 -8.53 -2.24 -3.82
CA MET A 63 -9.08 -2.68 -2.54
C MET A 63 -9.74 -4.05 -2.64
N CYS A 64 -10.45 -4.32 -3.74
CA CYS A 64 -10.99 -5.65 -4.08
C CYS A 64 -9.88 -6.70 -4.25
N HIS A 65 -8.73 -6.32 -4.82
CA HIS A 65 -7.56 -7.17 -4.94
C HIS A 65 -6.91 -7.51 -3.60
N LYS A 66 -6.89 -6.55 -2.68
CA LYS A 66 -6.13 -6.65 -1.44
C LYS A 66 -6.79 -7.60 -0.43
N PHE A 67 -8.12 -7.61 -0.31
CA PHE A 67 -8.79 -8.32 0.79
C PHE A 67 -8.61 -9.86 0.76
N PRO A 68 -8.69 -10.59 -0.38
CA PRO A 68 -8.53 -12.05 -0.37
C PRO A 68 -7.11 -12.46 -0.01
N LYS A 69 -6.13 -11.71 -0.53
CA LYS A 69 -4.71 -11.90 -0.23
C LYS A 69 -4.41 -11.61 1.25
N ALA A 70 -5.01 -10.57 1.81
CA ALA A 70 -4.88 -10.23 3.22
C ALA A 70 -5.44 -11.34 4.13
N LEU A 71 -6.57 -11.97 3.76
CA LEU A 71 -7.13 -13.11 4.49
C LEU A 71 -6.14 -14.29 4.54
N VAL A 72 -5.64 -14.71 3.37
CA VAL A 72 -4.69 -15.83 3.28
C VAL A 72 -3.39 -15.52 4.03
N GLY A 73 -2.88 -14.30 3.89
CA GLY A 73 -1.69 -13.83 4.59
C GLY A 73 -1.87 -13.80 6.11
N ALA A 74 -2.99 -13.23 6.59
CA ALA A 74 -3.33 -13.16 8.01
C ALA A 74 -3.43 -14.56 8.61
N TYR A 75 -4.12 -15.48 7.93
CA TYR A 75 -4.24 -16.87 8.39
C TYR A 75 -2.89 -17.58 8.52
N LYS A 76 -2.00 -17.44 7.52
CA LYS A 76 -0.66 -18.03 7.57
C LYS A 76 0.17 -17.44 8.71
N ARG A 77 0.16 -16.11 8.87
CA ARG A 77 0.93 -15.42 9.92
C ARG A 77 0.37 -15.65 11.32
N TYR A 78 -0.93 -15.88 11.44
CA TYR A 78 -1.58 -16.28 12.69
C TYR A 78 -1.08 -17.65 13.15
N LYS A 79 -0.94 -18.62 12.24
CA LYS A 79 -0.35 -19.93 12.57
C LYS A 79 1.10 -19.85 13.08
N TYR A 80 1.85 -18.83 12.69
CA TYR A 80 3.20 -18.57 13.19
C TYR A 80 3.23 -17.77 14.50
N GLY A 81 2.07 -17.47 15.11
CA GLY A 81 1.99 -16.68 16.34
C GLY A 81 2.40 -15.21 16.16
N GLN A 82 2.44 -14.69 14.93
CA GLN A 82 2.90 -13.32 14.62
C GLN A 82 1.77 -12.29 14.63
N VAL A 83 0.52 -12.74 14.53
CA VAL A 83 -0.66 -11.86 14.44
C VAL A 83 -1.23 -11.61 15.84
N ASP A 84 -1.45 -10.35 16.19
CA ASP A 84 -2.27 -9.98 17.35
C ASP A 84 -3.73 -9.77 16.89
N ILE A 85 -4.56 -10.82 16.98
CA ILE A 85 -5.96 -10.77 16.51
C ILE A 85 -6.76 -9.70 17.24
N LYS A 86 -6.50 -9.49 18.54
CA LYS A 86 -7.21 -8.50 19.34
C LYS A 86 -6.87 -7.09 18.87
N LEU A 87 -5.59 -6.78 18.68
CA LEU A 87 -5.15 -5.48 18.13
C LEU A 87 -5.72 -5.25 16.73
N GLY A 88 -5.65 -6.27 15.88
CA GLY A 88 -6.16 -6.22 14.51
C GLY A 88 -7.65 -5.91 14.46
N LEU A 89 -8.48 -6.61 15.25
CA LEU A 89 -9.93 -6.38 15.27
C LEU A 89 -10.32 -5.03 15.89
N VAL A 90 -9.63 -4.59 16.94
CA VAL A 90 -9.85 -3.27 17.56
C VAL A 90 -9.57 -2.17 16.54
N MET A 91 -8.42 -2.20 15.89
CA MET A 91 -8.09 -1.19 14.87
C MET A 91 -9.00 -1.31 13.65
N ALA A 92 -9.36 -2.53 13.23
CA ALA A 92 -10.29 -2.77 12.12
C ALA A 92 -11.67 -2.15 12.35
N SER A 93 -12.15 -2.11 13.59
CA SER A 93 -13.44 -1.47 13.90
C SER A 93 -13.43 0.02 13.58
N SER A 94 -12.41 0.76 14.04
CA SER A 94 -12.20 2.16 13.68
C SER A 94 -11.83 2.36 12.21
N ALA A 95 -11.11 1.41 11.59
CA ALA A 95 -10.79 1.44 10.17
C ALA A 95 -12.04 1.29 9.30
N GLY A 96 -13.03 0.50 9.73
CA GLY A 96 -14.33 0.42 9.05
C GLY A 96 -15.02 1.78 8.98
N VAL A 97 -15.02 2.54 10.08
CA VAL A 97 -15.53 3.92 10.09
C VAL A 97 -14.70 4.82 9.17
N GLY A 98 -13.38 4.71 9.23
CA GLY A 98 -12.46 5.42 8.34
C GLY A 98 -12.75 5.15 6.86
N VAL A 99 -13.02 3.88 6.50
CA VAL A 99 -13.39 3.48 5.14
C VAL A 99 -14.67 4.17 4.70
N LEU A 100 -15.72 4.15 5.54
CA LEU A 100 -16.99 4.80 5.20
C LEU A 100 -16.83 6.31 4.99
N VAL A 101 -16.03 6.97 5.84
CA VAL A 101 -15.73 8.40 5.69
C VAL A 101 -14.88 8.66 4.44
N GLY A 102 -13.89 7.82 4.17
CA GLY A 102 -13.04 7.95 2.98
C GLY A 102 -13.79 7.77 1.67
N ILE A 103 -14.73 6.82 1.61
CA ILE A 103 -15.62 6.64 0.47
C ILE A 103 -16.49 7.89 0.30
N LYS A 104 -17.10 8.41 1.37
CA LYS A 104 -17.88 9.65 1.31
C LYS A 104 -17.06 10.86 0.85
N ILE A 105 -15.79 10.97 1.24
CA ILE A 105 -14.89 12.03 0.75
C ILE A 105 -14.67 11.87 -0.76
N GLN A 106 -14.42 10.65 -1.24
CA GLN A 106 -14.25 10.41 -2.67
C GLN A 106 -15.55 10.64 -3.46
N GLU A 107 -16.71 10.24 -2.93
CA GLU A 107 -18.03 10.55 -3.48
C GLU A 107 -18.24 12.06 -3.60
N TRP A 108 -17.96 12.80 -2.54
CA TRP A 108 -18.09 14.25 -2.53
C TRP A 108 -17.15 14.92 -3.54
N ILE A 109 -15.89 14.48 -3.61
CA ILE A 109 -14.92 14.98 -4.60
C ILE A 109 -15.41 14.69 -6.03
N LEU A 110 -15.86 13.46 -6.29
CA LEU A 110 -16.33 13.06 -7.61
C LEU A 110 -17.57 13.87 -8.02
N ALA A 111 -18.49 14.12 -7.09
CA ALA A 111 -19.71 14.89 -7.35
C ALA A 111 -19.44 16.38 -7.62
N ASN A 112 -18.42 16.98 -6.98
CA ASN A 112 -18.14 18.42 -7.11
C ASN A 112 -17.08 18.74 -8.19
N TRP A 113 -16.11 17.85 -8.40
CA TRP A 113 -14.94 18.11 -9.26
C TRP A 113 -14.74 17.02 -10.34
N GLY A 114 -15.67 16.08 -10.47
CA GLY A 114 -15.64 15.03 -11.49
C GLY A 114 -14.43 14.11 -11.37
N GLN A 115 -14.19 13.34 -12.42
CA GLN A 115 -13.13 12.33 -12.44
C GLN A 115 -11.73 12.95 -12.32
N ALA A 116 -11.51 14.13 -12.91
CA ALA A 116 -10.26 14.87 -12.81
C ALA A 116 -9.96 15.26 -11.36
N GLY A 117 -10.98 15.71 -10.61
CA GLY A 117 -10.87 16.01 -9.18
C GLY A 117 -10.46 14.81 -8.34
N SER A 118 -11.11 13.66 -8.55
CA SER A 118 -10.72 12.42 -7.86
C SER A 118 -9.32 11.96 -8.23
N ASN A 119 -8.94 12.05 -9.50
CA ASN A 119 -7.59 11.70 -9.97
C ASN A 119 -6.52 12.59 -9.32
N LEU A 120 -6.80 13.89 -9.22
CA LEU A 120 -5.94 14.86 -8.56
C LEU A 120 -5.80 14.52 -7.07
N TYR A 121 -6.92 14.32 -6.37
CA TYR A 121 -6.91 13.98 -4.93
C TYR A 121 -6.07 12.73 -4.66
N VAL A 122 -6.29 11.66 -5.44
CA VAL A 122 -5.56 10.40 -5.30
C VAL A 122 -4.07 10.65 -5.53
N SER A 123 -3.71 11.36 -6.60
CA SER A 123 -2.31 11.61 -6.96
C SER A 123 -1.58 12.49 -5.94
N VAL A 124 -2.21 13.57 -5.46
CA VAL A 124 -1.65 14.45 -4.42
C VAL A 124 -1.47 13.67 -3.11
N SER A 125 -2.49 12.92 -2.70
CA SER A 125 -2.42 12.07 -1.50
C SER A 125 -1.27 11.06 -1.61
N PHE A 126 -1.11 10.43 -2.77
CA PHE A 126 0.02 9.55 -3.05
C PHE A 126 1.36 10.27 -2.92
N VAL A 127 1.53 11.43 -3.54
CA VAL A 127 2.79 12.20 -3.47
C VAL A 127 3.13 12.52 -2.01
N VAL A 128 2.19 13.07 -1.25
CA VAL A 128 2.41 13.45 0.16
C VAL A 128 2.76 12.23 1.00
N ILE A 129 1.97 11.16 0.91
CA ILE A 129 2.14 9.98 1.78
C ILE A 129 3.40 9.20 1.40
N LEU A 130 3.69 9.04 0.11
CA LEU A 130 4.88 8.31 -0.33
C LEU A 130 6.17 9.09 -0.02
N ILE A 131 6.17 10.42 -0.11
CA ILE A 131 7.32 11.23 0.30
C ILE A 131 7.53 11.13 1.82
N VAL A 132 6.47 11.33 2.62
CA VAL A 132 6.58 11.32 4.08
C VAL A 132 6.94 9.93 4.60
N VAL A 133 6.16 8.91 4.26
CA VAL A 133 6.37 7.54 4.75
C VAL A 133 7.60 6.93 4.09
N GLY A 134 7.81 7.15 2.79
CA GLY A 134 8.94 6.58 2.05
C GLY A 134 10.26 7.21 2.48
N GLY A 135 10.28 8.53 2.67
CA GLY A 135 11.42 9.24 3.25
C GLY A 135 11.73 8.75 4.66
N TYR A 136 10.71 8.62 5.51
CA TYR A 136 10.91 8.12 6.88
C TYR A 136 11.43 6.69 6.90
N VAL A 137 10.86 5.77 6.12
CA VAL A 137 11.32 4.38 6.02
C VAL A 137 12.73 4.29 5.45
N PHE A 138 13.06 5.12 4.46
CA PHE A 138 14.41 5.17 3.90
C PHE A 138 15.44 5.65 4.93
N LEU A 139 15.10 6.68 5.72
CA LEU A 139 15.93 7.16 6.83
C LEU A 139 16.07 6.12 7.94
N ASP A 140 14.99 5.40 8.28
CA ASP A 140 15.01 4.31 9.27
C ASP A 140 15.89 3.15 8.80
N ALA A 141 15.82 2.79 7.52
CA ALA A 141 16.71 1.79 6.91
C ALA A 141 18.19 2.17 7.09
N TRP A 142 18.53 3.43 6.80
CA TRP A 142 19.88 3.95 6.92
C TRP A 142 20.38 3.94 8.38
N LYS A 143 19.53 4.36 9.32
CA LYS A 143 19.86 4.37 10.76
C LYS A 143 20.03 2.95 11.30
N THR A 144 19.15 2.03 10.93
CA THR A 144 19.21 0.62 11.37
C THR A 144 20.51 -0.05 10.92
N THR A 145 21.00 0.25 9.70
CA THR A 145 22.30 -0.24 9.21
C THR A 145 23.46 0.29 10.06
N LYS A 146 23.38 1.53 10.56
CA LYS A 146 24.41 2.12 11.44
C LYS A 146 24.37 1.59 12.87
N SER A 147 23.19 1.23 13.38
CA SER A 147 22.99 0.74 14.76
C SER A 147 23.13 -0.78 14.92
N GLY A 148 23.68 -1.49 13.93
CA GLY A 148 23.88 -2.94 14.02
C GLY A 148 22.60 -3.79 13.98
N GLY A 149 21.47 -3.24 13.50
CA GLY A 149 20.25 -4.01 13.25
C GLY A 149 19.31 -4.23 14.44
N GLN A 150 19.50 -3.56 15.58
CA GLN A 150 18.55 -3.65 16.70
C GLN A 150 17.37 -2.68 16.51
N GLU A 151 16.13 -3.22 16.45
CA GLU A 151 14.91 -2.41 16.51
C GLU A 151 14.65 -1.96 17.96
N MET A 152 14.87 -0.68 18.24
CA MET A 152 14.54 -0.09 19.54
C MET A 152 13.10 0.40 19.59
N VAL A 153 12.43 0.24 20.73
CA VAL A 153 11.09 0.80 20.93
C VAL A 153 11.16 2.34 20.86
N PRO A 154 10.36 2.98 20.01
CA PRO A 154 10.39 4.43 19.86
C PRO A 154 10.01 5.18 21.14
N ALA A 155 10.69 6.30 21.41
CA ALA A 155 10.46 7.10 22.62
C ALA A 155 9.01 7.63 22.73
N LEU A 156 8.36 7.88 21.60
CA LEU A 156 6.95 8.28 21.55
C LEU A 156 6.04 7.17 22.10
N ALA A 157 6.23 5.92 21.65
CA ALA A 157 5.46 4.78 22.13
C ALA A 157 5.61 4.60 23.65
N LEU A 158 6.83 4.69 24.19
CA LEU A 158 7.07 4.60 25.63
C LEU A 158 6.37 5.71 26.42
N LYS A 159 6.28 6.94 25.87
CA LYS A 159 5.54 8.04 26.51
C LYS A 159 4.04 7.77 26.51
N LEU A 160 3.48 7.30 25.39
CA LEU A 160 2.05 7.04 25.26
C LEU A 160 1.59 5.83 26.08
N GLN A 161 2.41 4.79 26.21
CA GLN A 161 2.14 3.64 27.07
C GLN A 161 2.05 4.01 28.56
N LYS A 162 2.69 5.10 28.99
CA LYS A 162 2.59 5.62 30.38
C LYS A 162 1.27 6.36 30.64
N ILE A 163 0.54 6.75 29.60
CA ILE A 163 -0.72 7.48 29.75
C ILE A 163 -1.83 6.47 30.06
N HIS A 164 -2.36 6.54 31.28
CA HIS A 164 -3.39 5.64 31.79
C HIS A 164 -4.79 6.21 31.55
N LEU A 165 -5.27 6.09 30.31
CA LEU A 165 -6.61 6.54 29.91
C LEU A 165 -7.51 5.32 29.67
N PRO A 166 -8.55 5.06 30.48
CA PRO A 166 -9.44 3.91 30.26
C PRO A 166 -10.26 4.08 28.97
N PRO A 167 -10.58 3.00 28.23
CA PRO A 167 -10.27 1.61 28.53
C PRO A 167 -8.84 1.20 28.10
N MET A 168 -8.10 0.60 29.04
CA MET A 168 -6.75 0.08 28.79
C MET A 168 -6.84 -1.33 28.22
N MET A 169 -6.12 -1.61 27.13
CA MET A 169 -6.08 -2.93 26.52
C MET A 169 -4.66 -3.49 26.55
N TYR A 170 -4.59 -4.77 26.89
CA TYR A 170 -3.39 -5.57 26.69
C TYR A 170 -3.52 -6.38 25.41
N PHE A 171 -2.49 -6.28 24.57
CA PHE A 171 -2.30 -6.98 23.30
C PHE A 171 -1.21 -8.03 23.48
N LYS A 172 -1.58 -9.30 23.49
CA LYS A 172 -0.74 -10.41 23.94
C LYS A 172 0.45 -10.65 23.03
N THR A 173 0.22 -10.66 21.71
CA THR A 173 1.27 -10.95 20.73
C THR A 173 2.17 -9.73 20.53
N ALA A 174 1.60 -8.53 20.58
CA ALA A 174 2.40 -7.30 20.55
C ALA A 174 3.16 -7.05 21.86
N ASN A 175 2.75 -7.70 22.97
CA ASN A 175 3.24 -7.44 24.33
C ASN A 175 3.17 -5.95 24.73
N VAL A 176 2.06 -5.29 24.35
CA VAL A 176 1.84 -3.86 24.60
C VAL A 176 0.56 -3.70 25.42
N ARG A 177 0.64 -2.89 26.48
CA ARG A 177 -0.52 -2.36 27.20
C ARG A 177 -0.67 -0.87 26.88
N ILE A 178 -1.75 -0.51 26.20
CA ILE A 178 -2.00 0.87 25.79
C ILE A 178 -3.50 1.19 25.79
N SER A 179 -3.83 2.46 25.93
CA SER A 179 -5.22 2.94 25.87
C SER A 179 -5.82 2.73 24.48
N MET A 180 -7.10 2.36 24.44
CA MET A 180 -7.88 2.28 23.20
C MET A 180 -7.85 3.59 22.40
N TRP A 181 -7.80 4.73 23.08
CA TRP A 181 -7.81 6.06 22.47
C TRP A 181 -6.60 6.34 21.57
N PHE A 182 -5.50 5.61 21.72
CA PHE A 182 -4.36 5.70 20.81
C PHE A 182 -4.48 4.73 19.62
N THR A 183 -5.23 3.64 19.77
CA THR A 183 -5.46 2.67 18.69
C THR A 183 -6.51 3.13 17.68
N LEU A 184 -7.58 3.80 18.14
CA LEU A 184 -8.71 4.21 17.29
C LEU A 184 -8.33 5.23 16.21
N PRO A 185 -7.55 6.30 16.50
CA PRO A 185 -7.15 7.25 15.47
C PRO A 185 -6.27 6.62 14.39
N ILE A 186 -5.39 5.70 14.78
CA ILE A 186 -4.53 4.97 13.84
C ILE A 186 -5.39 4.10 12.93
N GLY A 187 -6.31 3.32 13.51
CA GLY A 187 -7.22 2.48 12.72
C GLY A 187 -8.11 3.32 11.80
N PHE A 188 -8.70 4.40 12.30
CA PHE A 188 -9.48 5.34 11.49
C PHE A 188 -8.68 5.91 10.32
N ALA A 189 -7.48 6.45 10.55
CA ALA A 189 -6.62 6.99 9.51
C ALA A 189 -6.18 5.91 8.50
N THR A 190 -5.93 4.69 8.97
CA THR A 190 -5.63 3.51 8.14
C THR A 190 -6.79 3.21 7.20
N GLY A 191 -8.03 3.16 7.72
CA GLY A 191 -9.23 2.94 6.92
C GLY A 191 -9.53 4.06 5.95
N LEU A 192 -9.36 5.31 6.39
CA LEU A 192 -9.54 6.52 5.58
C LEU A 192 -8.65 6.45 4.33
N LEU A 193 -7.34 6.24 4.52
CA LEU A 193 -6.41 6.13 3.40
C LEU A 193 -6.61 4.88 2.56
N ALA A 194 -7.05 3.77 3.16
CA ALA A 194 -7.39 2.57 2.40
C ALA A 194 -8.53 2.87 1.42
N ALA A 195 -9.60 3.53 1.87
CA ALA A 195 -10.73 3.87 1.02
C ALA A 195 -10.41 4.93 -0.02
N THR A 196 -9.52 5.88 0.29
CA THR A 196 -9.28 7.02 -0.61
C THR A 196 -8.15 6.80 -1.61
N ILE A 197 -7.14 6.00 -1.27
CA ILE A 197 -5.97 5.74 -2.13
C ILE A 197 -5.53 4.27 -2.20
N ALA A 198 -6.20 3.35 -1.49
CA ALA A 198 -5.84 1.92 -1.35
C ALA A 198 -4.57 1.63 -0.52
N VAL A 199 -4.08 2.61 0.26
CA VAL A 199 -2.76 2.54 0.93
C VAL A 199 -2.85 2.61 2.47
N GLY A 200 -3.89 2.02 3.08
CA GLY A 200 -4.12 2.13 4.53
C GLY A 200 -2.94 1.72 5.42
N GLY A 201 -2.30 0.58 5.12
CA GLY A 201 -1.21 0.03 5.93
C GLY A 201 0.04 0.90 6.04
N PHE A 202 0.17 1.96 5.25
CA PHE A 202 1.27 2.92 5.34
C PHE A 202 1.10 3.87 6.52
N ILE A 203 -0.11 3.96 7.08
CA ILE A 203 -0.34 4.50 8.42
C ILE A 203 -0.45 3.36 9.43
N GLY A 204 -1.15 2.27 9.11
CA GLY A 204 -1.40 1.17 10.05
C GLY A 204 -0.12 0.57 10.64
N VAL A 205 0.82 0.16 9.79
CA VAL A 205 2.07 -0.48 10.23
C VAL A 205 2.97 0.51 10.98
N PRO A 206 3.33 1.70 10.44
CA PRO A 206 4.12 2.67 11.20
C PRO A 206 3.41 3.15 12.47
N GLY A 207 2.08 3.28 12.47
CA GLY A 207 1.31 3.64 13.66
C GLY A 207 1.47 2.60 14.77
N MET A 208 1.36 1.30 14.44
CA MET A 208 1.59 0.23 15.41
C MET A 208 3.04 0.24 15.96
N ILE A 209 4.03 0.51 15.10
CA ILE A 209 5.44 0.53 15.51
C ILE A 209 5.77 1.77 16.35
N TYR A 210 5.50 2.96 15.83
CA TYR A 210 5.97 4.24 16.39
C TYR A 210 5.08 4.83 17.47
N VAL A 211 3.77 4.57 17.40
CA VAL A 211 2.79 5.11 18.36
C VAL A 211 2.46 4.07 19.43
N LEU A 212 2.24 2.81 19.04
CA LEU A 212 1.87 1.77 20.01
C LEU A 212 3.08 1.03 20.59
N GLY A 213 4.18 0.91 19.83
CA GLY A 213 5.39 0.20 20.26
C GLY A 213 5.37 -1.30 19.97
N ALA A 214 4.57 -1.76 19.01
CA ALA A 214 4.63 -3.14 18.52
C ALA A 214 5.90 -3.37 17.68
N SER A 215 6.42 -4.60 17.67
CA SER A 215 7.54 -4.96 16.80
C SER A 215 7.14 -4.89 15.32
N GLY A 216 8.11 -4.66 14.42
CA GLY A 216 7.84 -4.62 12.98
C GLY A 216 7.16 -5.89 12.45
N LEU A 217 7.57 -7.05 12.98
CA LEU A 217 6.99 -8.35 12.64
C LEU A 217 5.50 -8.44 13.01
N VAL A 218 5.14 -8.07 14.25
CA VAL A 218 3.75 -8.16 14.73
C VAL A 218 2.89 -7.09 14.07
N ALA A 219 3.41 -5.89 13.86
CA ALA A 219 2.71 -4.81 13.17
C ALA A 219 2.35 -5.21 11.73
N SER A 220 3.34 -5.70 10.95
CA SER A 220 3.13 -6.15 9.57
C SER A 220 2.11 -7.31 9.48
N ALA A 221 2.21 -8.29 10.39
CA ALA A 221 1.28 -9.41 10.43
C ALA A 221 -0.15 -9.00 10.84
N THR A 222 -0.28 -8.13 11.85
CA THR A 222 -1.56 -7.65 12.37
C THR A 222 -2.28 -6.74 11.37
N GLU A 223 -1.54 -5.97 10.58
CA GLU A 223 -2.11 -5.17 9.48
C GLU A 223 -2.87 -6.03 8.46
N LEU A 224 -2.50 -7.31 8.26
CA LEU A 224 -3.23 -8.19 7.34
C LEU A 224 -4.67 -8.46 7.82
N VAL A 225 -4.90 -8.49 9.13
CA VAL A 225 -6.26 -8.61 9.70
C VAL A 225 -7.05 -7.34 9.41
N ILE A 226 -6.45 -6.18 9.66
CA ILE A 226 -7.06 -4.87 9.40
C ILE A 226 -7.40 -4.74 7.91
N ALA A 227 -6.44 -5.07 7.05
CA ALA A 227 -6.57 -5.05 5.59
C ALA A 227 -7.65 -5.99 5.06
N PHE A 228 -7.82 -7.17 5.66
CA PHE A 228 -8.92 -8.06 5.31
C PHE A 228 -10.28 -7.43 5.64
N VAL A 229 -10.47 -6.96 6.88
CA VAL A 229 -11.76 -6.42 7.34
C VAL A 229 -12.13 -5.15 6.58
N MET A 230 -11.21 -4.18 6.51
CA MET A 230 -11.45 -2.91 5.82
C MET A 230 -11.56 -3.11 4.30
N GLY A 231 -10.76 -4.03 3.75
CA GLY A 231 -10.77 -4.37 2.34
C GLY A 231 -12.08 -5.01 1.92
N LEU A 232 -12.59 -5.99 2.68
CA LEU A 232 -13.89 -6.61 2.43
C LEU A 232 -15.02 -5.59 2.53
N GLY A 233 -15.11 -4.87 3.66
CA GLY A 233 -16.18 -3.93 3.92
C GLY A 233 -16.27 -2.81 2.88
N GLY A 234 -15.12 -2.21 2.53
CA GLY A 234 -15.14 -1.16 1.53
C GLY A 234 -15.14 -1.66 0.09
N THR A 235 -14.71 -2.89 -0.21
CA THR A 235 -14.94 -3.50 -1.53
C THR A 235 -16.44 -3.65 -1.78
N VAL A 236 -17.19 -4.16 -0.80
CA VAL A 236 -18.65 -4.27 -0.89
C VAL A 236 -19.27 -2.89 -1.15
N LYS A 237 -18.88 -1.88 -0.36
CA LYS A 237 -19.41 -0.51 -0.53
C LYS A 237 -19.04 0.09 -1.90
N TRP A 238 -17.80 -0.04 -2.36
CA TRP A 238 -17.40 0.43 -3.68
C TRP A 238 -18.08 -0.33 -4.83
N ALA A 239 -18.32 -1.63 -4.66
CA ALA A 239 -19.02 -2.45 -5.64
C ALA A 239 -20.50 -2.05 -5.75
N MET A 240 -21.15 -1.72 -4.62
CA MET A 240 -22.52 -1.18 -4.62
C MET A 240 -22.63 0.15 -5.38
N MET A 241 -21.51 0.88 -5.52
CA MET A 241 -21.43 2.12 -6.28
C MET A 241 -20.98 1.92 -7.74
N GLY A 242 -20.75 0.67 -8.17
CA GLY A 242 -20.28 0.37 -9.53
C GLY A 242 -18.83 0.79 -9.80
N MET A 243 -18.01 1.03 -8.77
CA MET A 243 -16.62 1.52 -8.96
C MET A 243 -15.59 0.39 -9.06
N VAL A 244 -15.95 -0.85 -8.75
CA VAL A 244 -15.02 -1.99 -8.80
C VAL A 244 -15.01 -2.59 -10.20
N ASP A 245 -13.91 -2.40 -10.95
CA ASP A 245 -13.67 -3.19 -12.16
C ASP A 245 -13.10 -4.56 -11.77
N ILE A 246 -13.92 -5.59 -11.89
CA ILE A 246 -13.54 -6.98 -11.57
C ILE A 246 -12.51 -7.53 -12.55
N ARG A 247 -12.51 -7.06 -13.81
CA ARG A 247 -11.57 -7.51 -14.84
C ARG A 247 -10.16 -7.06 -14.48
N LEU A 248 -10.00 -5.76 -14.15
CA LEU A 248 -8.74 -5.22 -13.63
C LEU A 248 -8.29 -6.00 -12.40
N THR A 249 -9.21 -6.18 -11.43
CA THR A 249 -8.95 -6.86 -10.17
C THR A 249 -8.41 -8.29 -10.37
N LEU A 250 -9.05 -9.08 -11.24
CA LEU A 250 -8.64 -10.47 -11.49
C LEU A 250 -7.30 -10.56 -12.21
N ILE A 251 -7.04 -9.68 -13.19
CA ILE A 251 -5.75 -9.65 -13.90
C ILE A 251 -4.60 -9.31 -12.95
N ILE A 252 -4.76 -8.24 -12.15
CA ILE A 252 -3.73 -7.86 -11.18
C ILE A 252 -3.60 -8.87 -10.03
N LEU A 253 -4.68 -9.59 -9.67
CA LEU A 253 -4.66 -10.67 -8.70
C LEU A 253 -3.87 -11.86 -9.23
N ALA A 254 -4.11 -12.27 -10.48
CA ALA A 254 -3.41 -13.37 -11.12
C ALA A 254 -1.89 -13.12 -11.14
N GLY A 255 -1.46 -11.94 -11.61
CA GLY A 255 -0.04 -11.55 -11.55
C GLY A 255 0.47 -11.50 -10.11
N SER A 256 -0.27 -10.84 -9.21
CA SER A 256 0.17 -10.64 -7.83
C SER A 256 0.31 -11.93 -7.04
N LEU A 257 -0.49 -12.97 -7.29
CA LEU A 257 -0.38 -14.24 -6.57
C LEU A 257 0.94 -14.95 -6.90
N LEU A 258 1.40 -14.87 -8.15
CA LEU A 258 2.72 -15.37 -8.56
C LEU A 258 3.84 -14.53 -7.94
N GLY A 259 3.73 -13.20 -8.05
CA GLY A 259 4.71 -12.27 -7.51
C GLY A 259 4.89 -12.42 -6.00
N VAL A 260 3.79 -12.51 -5.23
CA VAL A 260 3.83 -12.61 -3.76
C VAL A 260 4.62 -13.82 -3.30
N GLN A 261 4.52 -14.95 -3.99
CA GLN A 261 5.26 -16.16 -3.64
C GLN A 261 6.77 -15.94 -3.81
N LEU A 262 7.20 -15.38 -4.95
CA LEU A 262 8.61 -15.06 -5.20
C LEU A 262 9.14 -14.01 -4.23
N GLY A 263 8.35 -12.95 -3.98
CA GLY A 263 8.71 -11.91 -3.01
C GLY A 263 8.88 -12.46 -1.59
N ALA A 264 7.98 -13.35 -1.16
CA ALA A 264 8.05 -13.96 0.17
C ALA A 264 9.28 -14.86 0.32
N ILE A 265 9.64 -15.63 -0.71
CA ILE A 265 10.90 -16.39 -0.75
C ILE A 265 12.09 -15.42 -0.67
N GLY A 266 12.02 -14.26 -1.34
CA GLY A 266 13.09 -13.27 -1.26
C GLY A 266 13.38 -12.77 0.15
N THR A 267 12.38 -12.69 1.03
CA THR A 267 12.59 -12.24 2.41
C THR A 267 13.42 -13.20 3.26
N THR A 268 13.46 -14.51 2.94
CA THR A 268 14.24 -15.47 3.74
C THR A 268 15.74 -15.38 3.48
N TYR A 269 16.12 -14.72 2.40
CA TYR A 269 17.50 -14.65 1.91
C TYR A 269 18.13 -13.26 2.08
N VAL A 270 17.32 -12.24 2.38
CA VAL A 270 17.73 -10.84 2.33
C VAL A 270 17.60 -10.20 3.71
N LYS A 271 18.62 -9.43 4.11
CA LYS A 271 18.65 -8.71 5.39
C LYS A 271 17.52 -7.68 5.46
N GLU A 272 16.95 -7.50 6.65
CA GLU A 272 15.80 -6.62 6.90
C GLU A 272 16.02 -5.17 6.43
N HIS A 273 17.22 -4.61 6.63
CA HIS A 273 17.52 -3.24 6.19
C HIS A 273 17.41 -3.08 4.66
N MET A 274 17.74 -4.11 3.87
CA MET A 274 17.62 -4.06 2.42
C MET A 274 16.16 -4.02 1.99
N ILE A 275 15.25 -4.66 2.74
CA ILE A 275 13.81 -4.60 2.51
C ILE A 275 13.33 -3.15 2.67
N LYS A 276 13.76 -2.47 3.74
CA LYS A 276 13.43 -1.06 4.00
C LYS A 276 14.01 -0.12 2.91
N VAL A 277 15.24 -0.38 2.43
CA VAL A 277 15.83 0.39 1.31
C VAL A 277 15.05 0.23 0.01
N VAL A 278 14.68 -1.01 -0.36
CA VAL A 278 13.88 -1.29 -1.55
C VAL A 278 12.52 -0.60 -1.46
N MET A 279 11.86 -0.72 -0.32
CA MET A 279 10.58 -0.06 -0.05
C MET A 279 10.68 1.45 -0.26
N GLY A 280 11.59 2.13 0.45
CA GLY A 280 11.74 3.57 0.37
C GLY A 280 12.08 4.04 -1.05
N THR A 281 12.96 3.32 -1.75
CA THR A 281 13.37 3.65 -3.12
C THR A 281 12.18 3.59 -4.08
N ILE A 282 11.43 2.49 -4.11
CA ILE A 282 10.28 2.35 -5.02
C ILE A 282 9.22 3.41 -4.68
N MET A 283 8.94 3.65 -3.40
CA MET A 283 7.96 4.65 -2.98
C MET A 283 8.32 6.06 -3.46
N LEU A 284 9.57 6.49 -3.29
CA LEU A 284 10.01 7.82 -3.70
C LEU A 284 9.96 7.98 -5.22
N ILE A 285 10.35 6.96 -6.00
CA ILE A 285 10.26 7.01 -7.47
C ILE A 285 8.78 7.06 -7.92
N VAL A 286 7.90 6.28 -7.29
CA VAL A 286 6.45 6.34 -7.59
C VAL A 286 5.85 7.70 -7.21
N ALA A 287 6.34 8.32 -6.12
CA ALA A 287 5.94 9.68 -5.76
C ALA A 287 6.32 10.68 -6.87
N VAL A 288 7.51 10.57 -7.46
CA VAL A 288 7.91 11.39 -8.61
C VAL A 288 6.96 11.14 -9.80
N SER A 289 6.66 9.88 -10.13
CA SER A 289 5.68 9.56 -11.19
C SER A 289 4.33 10.24 -10.96
N ARG A 290 3.75 10.13 -9.75
CA ARG A 290 2.48 10.82 -9.44
C ARG A 290 2.60 12.33 -9.45
N GLY A 291 3.72 12.88 -9.00
CA GLY A 291 4.01 14.31 -9.08
C GLY A 291 3.96 14.84 -10.51
N LEU A 292 4.55 14.09 -11.45
CA LEU A 292 4.54 14.43 -12.88
C LEU A 292 3.14 14.34 -13.51
N ALA A 293 2.23 13.52 -12.96
CA ALA A 293 0.85 13.42 -13.45
C ALA A 293 -0.08 14.54 -12.94
N ILE A 294 0.26 15.23 -11.84
CA ILE A 294 -0.60 16.26 -11.23
C ILE A 294 -0.98 17.40 -12.20
N PRO A 295 -0.04 17.98 -12.98
CA PRO A 295 -0.36 19.07 -13.91
C PRO A 295 -1.45 18.71 -14.93
N GLN A 296 -1.51 17.46 -15.37
CA GLN A 296 -2.56 16.98 -16.28
C GLN A 296 -3.95 17.17 -15.66
N TYR A 297 -4.13 16.80 -14.39
CA TYR A 297 -5.40 16.92 -13.70
C TYR A 297 -5.74 18.38 -13.36
N LEU A 298 -4.75 19.20 -13.01
CA LEU A 298 -4.94 20.64 -12.79
C LEU A 298 -5.41 21.36 -14.06
N LYS A 299 -4.88 20.99 -15.23
CA LYS A 299 -5.34 21.51 -16.53
C LYS A 299 -6.78 21.07 -16.82
N GLN A 300 -7.12 19.80 -16.59
CA GLN A 300 -8.49 19.30 -16.77
C GLN A 300 -9.52 20.01 -15.89
N LEU A 301 -9.11 20.54 -14.73
CA LEU A 301 -9.94 21.33 -13.83
C LEU A 301 -9.94 22.84 -14.15
N GLY A 302 -9.22 23.27 -15.19
CA GLY A 302 -9.10 24.69 -15.55
C GLY A 302 -8.29 25.54 -14.56
N LEU A 303 -7.50 24.92 -13.67
CA LEU A 303 -6.72 25.62 -12.64
C LEU A 303 -5.38 26.15 -13.17
N ILE A 304 -4.85 25.53 -14.22
CA ILE A 304 -3.61 25.96 -14.88
C ILE A 304 -3.79 25.90 -16.40
N ASN A 305 -3.15 26.85 -17.10
CA ASN A 305 -3.08 26.88 -18.56
C ASN A 305 -1.68 26.47 -18.99
N LEU A 306 -1.51 25.18 -19.31
CA LEU A 306 -0.28 24.62 -19.89
C LEU A 306 -0.55 24.11 -21.29
N ASP A 307 0.47 24.20 -22.15
CA ASP A 307 0.43 23.67 -23.51
C ASP A 307 0.21 22.14 -23.53
N ASP A 308 -0.55 21.65 -24.51
CA ASP A 308 -0.85 20.22 -24.65
C ASP A 308 0.39 19.36 -24.87
N GLY A 309 1.41 19.89 -25.55
CA GLY A 309 2.70 19.21 -25.73
C GLY A 309 3.42 19.00 -24.40
N ILE A 310 3.41 19.99 -23.52
CA ILE A 310 4.02 19.88 -22.17
C ILE A 310 3.28 18.81 -21.35
N ILE A 311 1.94 18.81 -21.38
CA ILE A 311 1.14 17.81 -20.66
C ILE A 311 1.40 16.39 -21.19
N ALA A 312 1.52 16.21 -22.51
CA ALA A 312 1.85 14.93 -23.10
C ALA A 312 3.24 14.43 -22.66
N ILE A 313 4.25 15.30 -22.66
CA ILE A 313 5.61 14.98 -22.18
C ILE A 313 5.59 14.57 -20.71
N LEU A 314 4.88 15.31 -19.86
CA LEU A 314 4.74 15.00 -18.43
C LEU A 314 4.03 13.65 -18.20
N GLY A 315 2.99 13.37 -18.99
CA GLY A 315 2.28 12.08 -18.95
C GLY A 315 3.19 10.91 -19.31
N VAL A 316 3.97 11.02 -20.39
CA VAL A 316 4.96 10.00 -20.79
C VAL A 316 6.04 9.86 -19.73
N ALA A 317 6.58 10.96 -19.20
CA ALA A 317 7.58 10.94 -18.14
C ALA A 317 7.07 10.27 -16.86
N SER A 318 5.80 10.52 -16.49
CA SER A 318 5.12 9.85 -15.38
C SER A 318 5.03 8.34 -15.60
N PHE A 319 4.59 7.91 -16.79
CA PHE A 319 4.48 6.49 -17.16
C PHE A 319 5.85 5.80 -17.14
N VAL A 320 6.87 6.39 -17.78
CA VAL A 320 8.23 5.84 -17.84
C VAL A 320 8.84 5.73 -16.44
N THR A 321 8.66 6.76 -15.61
CA THR A 321 9.15 6.76 -14.22
C THR A 321 8.49 5.64 -13.40
N MET A 322 7.20 5.36 -13.64
CA MET A 322 6.50 4.24 -13.01
C MET A 322 7.06 2.89 -13.44
N CYS A 323 7.31 2.70 -14.75
CA CYS A 323 7.98 1.50 -15.28
C CYS A 323 9.40 1.32 -14.72
N ILE A 324 10.16 2.41 -14.55
CA ILE A 324 11.49 2.39 -13.93
C ILE A 324 11.37 1.96 -12.46
N ALA A 325 10.41 2.49 -11.69
CA ALA A 325 10.19 2.09 -10.30
C ALA A 325 9.92 0.58 -10.17
N LEU A 326 9.07 0.06 -11.05
CA LEU A 326 8.75 -1.36 -11.15
C LEU A 326 9.97 -2.22 -11.47
N ALA A 327 10.73 -1.84 -12.49
CA ALA A 327 11.92 -2.55 -12.94
C ALA A 327 13.00 -2.57 -11.85
N ILE A 328 13.29 -1.41 -11.24
CA ILE A 328 14.26 -1.29 -10.13
C ILE A 328 13.82 -2.18 -8.96
N GLY A 329 12.55 -2.14 -8.57
CA GLY A 329 12.03 -2.98 -7.50
C GLY A 329 12.23 -4.47 -7.76
N ALA A 330 11.86 -4.93 -8.97
CA ALA A 330 12.06 -6.32 -9.37
C ALA A 330 13.54 -6.72 -9.41
N ILE A 331 14.41 -5.88 -10.01
CA ILE A 331 15.85 -6.13 -10.14
C ILE A 331 16.51 -6.24 -8.76
N ILE A 332 16.21 -5.33 -7.83
CA ILE A 332 16.85 -5.38 -6.51
C ILE A 332 16.41 -6.65 -5.76
N ILE A 333 15.13 -7.00 -5.82
CA ILE A 333 14.61 -8.16 -5.10
C ILE A 333 15.15 -9.47 -5.69
N ILE A 334 15.08 -9.65 -7.00
CA ILE A 334 15.58 -10.85 -7.69
C ILE A 334 17.11 -10.94 -7.58
N GLY A 335 17.82 -9.82 -7.73
CA GLY A 335 19.28 -9.77 -7.58
C GLY A 335 19.73 -10.12 -6.16
N ALA A 336 19.00 -9.65 -5.14
CA ALA A 336 19.29 -9.98 -3.76
C ALA A 336 19.03 -11.47 -3.46
N MET A 337 17.95 -12.04 -4.01
CA MET A 337 17.69 -13.49 -3.95
C MET A 337 18.82 -14.31 -4.56
N TRP A 338 19.27 -13.94 -5.75
CA TRP A 338 20.25 -14.72 -6.49
C TRP A 338 21.62 -14.72 -5.79
N ARG A 339 22.07 -13.55 -5.29
CA ARG A 339 23.30 -13.42 -4.51
C ARG A 339 23.28 -14.25 -3.23
N ALA A 340 22.15 -14.27 -2.53
CA ALA A 340 22.00 -15.02 -1.30
C ALA A 340 21.97 -16.54 -1.54
N LYS A 341 21.29 -17.00 -2.60
CA LYS A 341 21.33 -18.42 -3.00
C LYS A 341 22.76 -18.85 -3.38
N SER A 342 23.50 -18.01 -4.10
CA SER A 342 24.89 -18.28 -4.46
C SER A 342 25.81 -18.38 -3.23
N LYS A 343 25.58 -17.57 -2.20
CA LYS A 343 26.34 -17.62 -0.95
C LYS A 343 26.07 -18.89 -0.14
N ALA A 344 24.80 -19.29 -0.03
CA ALA A 344 24.42 -20.54 0.63
C ALA A 344 25.03 -21.76 -0.09
N ALA A 345 25.01 -21.77 -1.43
CA ALA A 345 25.64 -22.83 -2.21
C ALA A 345 27.18 -22.87 -2.07
N SER A 346 27.84 -21.73 -1.86
CA SER A 346 29.29 -21.69 -1.61
C SER A 346 29.67 -22.10 -0.19
N GLU A 347 28.82 -21.82 0.81
CA GLU A 347 29.06 -22.25 2.21
C GLU A 347 28.87 -23.77 2.36
N GLU A 348 27.88 -24.38 1.70
CA GLU A 348 27.68 -25.84 1.68
C GLU A 348 28.86 -26.61 1.06
N VAL A 349 29.60 -25.99 0.13
CA VAL A 349 30.79 -26.61 -0.49
C VAL A 349 32.02 -26.51 0.41
N TYR A 350 32.11 -25.48 1.27
CA TYR A 350 33.20 -25.34 2.24
C TYR A 350 33.03 -26.23 3.46
N ASP A 351 31.80 -26.52 3.89
CA ASP A 351 31.53 -27.44 5.01
C ASP A 351 31.68 -28.93 4.63
N GLN A 352 31.92 -29.24 3.35
CA GLN A 352 32.13 -30.60 2.83
C GLN A 352 33.62 -30.92 2.53
N VAL A 353 34.53 -30.00 2.81
CA VAL A 353 36.00 -30.16 2.65
C VAL A 353 36.66 -30.11 4.02
#